data_AF-A0A803MUB2-F1
#
_entry.id   AF-A0A803MUB2-F1
#
_cell.length_a   1.000
_cell.length_b   1.000
_cell.length_c   1.000
_cell.angle_alpha   90.00
_cell.angle_beta   90.00
_cell.angle_gamma   90.00
#
_symmetry.space_group_name_H-M   'P 1'
#
loop_
_entity.id
_entity.type
_entity.pdbx_description
1 polymer ?
#
loop_
_entity_poly.entity_id
_entity_poly.type
_entity_poly.pdbx_seq_one_letter_code
_entity_poly.pdbx_strand_id
1 'polypeptide(L)'
;IRIMREDLCDHSWDFHFTEAAPAYWKNLDPYWGGSGSPMHRYFHADGSQTADPDDKVWGGHECTYTIVTSIVGDGKIRENYVRINRWPRLAVSRRDDWGWEMSNVIFAYSSVPDAHKDSGTGPMF
;
A
#
# COMPACT_ATOMS: atom_id res chain seq x y z
N ILE A 1 13.60 -8.16 -0.26
CA ILE A 1 13.10 -7.44 -1.44
C ILE A 1 13.27 -5.94 -1.22
N ARG A 2 13.32 -5.13 -2.29
CA ARG A 2 13.43 -3.68 -2.19
C ARG A 2 12.34 -3.04 -3.03
N ILE A 3 11.47 -2.25 -2.41
CA ILE A 3 10.55 -1.35 -3.10
C ILE A 3 11.20 0.03 -3.26
N MET A 4 10.95 0.63 -4.41
CA MET A 4 11.42 1.95 -4.79
C MET A 4 10.25 2.92 -4.89
N ARG A 5 10.55 4.21 -5.09
CA ARG A 5 9.50 5.23 -5.20
C ARG A 5 8.65 4.99 -6.44
N GLU A 6 9.31 4.61 -7.53
CA GLU A 6 8.71 4.33 -8.82
C GLU A 6 7.68 3.19 -8.68
N ASP A 7 8.02 2.11 -7.97
CA ASP A 7 7.08 1.03 -7.65
C ASP A 7 5.82 1.53 -6.90
N LEU A 8 5.96 2.52 -6.01
CA LEU A 8 4.80 3.09 -5.31
C LEU A 8 3.93 3.94 -6.23
N CYS A 9 4.57 4.79 -7.05
CA CYS A 9 3.88 5.78 -7.88
C CYS A 9 3.29 5.20 -9.17
N ASP A 10 3.88 4.15 -9.72
CA ASP A 10 3.47 3.55 -11.00
C ASP A 10 2.18 2.72 -10.88
N HIS A 11 1.85 2.29 -9.66
CA HIS A 11 0.69 1.45 -9.36
C HIS A 11 -0.36 2.21 -8.53
N SER A 12 -1.63 1.88 -8.75
CA SER A 12 -2.67 2.13 -7.75
C SER A 12 -2.66 1.01 -6.71
N TRP A 13 -3.13 1.32 -5.50
CA TRP A 13 -3.06 0.41 -4.37
C TRP A 13 -4.42 0.23 -3.71
N ASP A 14 -4.86 -1.01 -3.57
CA ASP A 14 -6.01 -1.37 -2.75
C ASP A 14 -5.62 -1.30 -1.29
N PHE A 15 -6.32 -0.46 -0.52
CA PHE A 15 -6.18 -0.36 0.92
C PHE A 15 -7.30 -1.09 1.64
N HIS A 16 -6.96 -1.82 2.68
CA HIS A 16 -7.93 -2.38 3.61
C HIS A 16 -7.37 -2.50 5.02
N PHE A 17 -8.26 -2.53 6.01
CA PHE A 17 -7.94 -2.89 7.38
C PHE A 17 -7.85 -4.41 7.51
N THR A 18 -6.91 -4.87 8.33
CA THR A 18 -6.78 -6.29 8.69
C THR A 18 -7.77 -6.69 9.77
N GLU A 19 -7.86 -7.98 10.06
CA GLU A 19 -8.80 -8.51 11.06
C GLU A 19 -8.58 -7.92 12.46
N ALA A 20 -7.33 -7.61 12.81
CA ALA A 20 -6.94 -7.04 14.09
C ALA A 20 -7.31 -5.55 14.25
N ALA A 21 -7.77 -4.88 13.19
CA ALA A 21 -8.25 -3.51 13.29
C ALA A 21 -9.56 -3.43 14.12
N PRO A 22 -9.77 -2.33 14.87
CA PRO A 22 -11.02 -2.09 15.57
C PRO A 22 -12.26 -2.20 14.67
N ALA A 23 -13.35 -2.73 15.21
CA ALA A 23 -14.59 -2.96 14.46
C ALA A 23 -15.13 -1.70 13.76
N TYR A 24 -14.98 -0.53 14.38
CA TYR A 24 -15.36 0.74 13.76
C TYR A 24 -14.71 0.95 12.38
N TRP A 25 -13.40 0.72 12.27
CA TRP A 25 -12.66 0.88 11.02
C TRP A 25 -13.03 -0.17 9.99
N LYS A 26 -13.18 -1.42 10.43
CA LYS A 26 -13.62 -2.53 9.55
C LYS A 26 -15.01 -2.31 8.98
N ASN A 27 -15.92 -1.69 9.75
CA ASN A 27 -17.28 -1.37 9.28
C ASN A 27 -17.31 -0.28 8.21
N LEU A 28 -16.26 0.55 8.10
CA LEU A 28 -16.12 1.56 7.05
C LEU A 28 -15.40 1.01 5.81
N ASP A 29 -14.80 -0.17 5.93
CA ASP A 29 -13.97 -0.78 4.90
C ASP A 29 -14.79 -1.77 4.05
N PRO A 30 -14.97 -1.47 2.75
CA PRO A 30 -15.72 -2.32 1.83
C PRO A 30 -15.21 -3.76 1.73
N TYR A 31 -13.92 -4.00 2.01
CA TYR A 31 -13.30 -5.33 1.97
C TYR A 31 -14.03 -6.33 2.88
N TRP A 32 -14.45 -5.90 4.07
CA TRP A 32 -15.14 -6.75 5.04
C TRP A 32 -16.63 -6.96 4.72
N GLY A 33 -17.23 -6.06 3.95
CA GLY A 33 -18.63 -6.15 3.53
C GLY A 33 -18.86 -7.00 2.27
N GLY A 34 -17.80 -7.28 1.50
CA GLY A 34 -17.85 -8.11 0.29
C GLY A 34 -18.68 -7.52 -0.87
N SER A 35 -19.11 -6.26 -0.78
CA SER A 35 -20.07 -5.68 -1.73
C SER A 35 -19.79 -4.21 -2.11
N GLY A 36 -18.56 -3.73 -1.96
CA GLY A 36 -18.17 -2.38 -2.37
C GLY A 36 -16.84 -2.34 -3.09
N SER A 37 -16.59 -1.24 -3.81
CA SER A 37 -15.32 -1.01 -4.48
C SER A 37 -14.18 -0.99 -3.46
N PRO A 38 -13.00 -1.57 -3.79
CA PRO A 38 -11.80 -1.39 -2.98
C PRO A 38 -11.49 0.10 -2.77
N MET A 39 -10.91 0.42 -1.61
CA MET A 39 -10.44 1.77 -1.34
C MET A 39 -9.08 1.98 -2.00
N HIS A 40 -9.01 2.75 -3.09
CA HIS A 40 -7.73 2.98 -3.74
C HIS A 40 -6.89 4.08 -3.08
N ARG A 41 -5.58 3.91 -3.16
CA ARG A 41 -4.57 4.86 -2.70
C ARG A 41 -3.57 5.09 -3.82
N TYR A 42 -3.14 6.34 -3.94
CA TYR A 42 -2.23 6.79 -4.98
C TYR A 42 -1.04 7.46 -4.31
N PHE A 43 0.17 7.00 -4.62
CA PHE A 43 1.40 7.58 -4.14
C PHE A 43 1.97 8.51 -5.21
N HIS A 44 2.46 9.67 -4.79
CA HIS A 44 2.95 10.70 -5.71
C HIS A 44 4.44 10.91 -5.57
N ALA A 45 5.08 11.36 -6.64
CA ALA A 45 6.54 11.55 -6.68
C ALA A 45 7.05 12.60 -5.68
N ASP A 46 6.19 13.54 -5.29
CA ASP A 46 6.46 14.58 -4.28
C ASP A 46 6.43 14.05 -2.83
N GLY A 47 6.09 12.77 -2.63
CA GLY A 47 5.98 12.15 -1.32
C GLY A 47 4.60 12.24 -0.69
N SER A 48 3.62 12.84 -1.38
CA SER A 48 2.22 12.84 -0.94
C SER A 48 1.51 11.54 -1.29
N GLN A 49 0.41 11.26 -0.59
CA GLN A 49 -0.52 10.18 -0.89
C GLN A 49 -1.93 10.77 -0.99
N THR A 50 -2.74 10.26 -1.91
CA THR A 50 -4.16 10.60 -2.03
C THR A 50 -5.02 9.34 -2.07
N ALA A 51 -6.35 9.51 -2.01
CA ALA A 51 -7.34 8.46 -2.10
C ALA A 51 -8.46 8.86 -3.08
N ASP A 52 -9.35 7.92 -3.38
CA ASP A 52 -10.57 8.20 -4.14
C ASP A 52 -11.48 9.21 -3.39
N PRO A 53 -12.23 10.06 -4.11
CA PRO A 53 -13.03 11.13 -3.50
C PRO A 53 -14.15 10.66 -2.55
N ASP A 54 -14.65 9.45 -2.74
CA ASP A 54 -15.71 8.82 -1.96
C ASP A 54 -15.17 7.95 -0.80
N ASP A 55 -13.86 7.96 -0.58
CA ASP A 55 -13.23 7.23 0.50
C ASP A 55 -13.61 7.79 1.88
N LYS A 56 -14.43 7.01 2.59
CA LYS A 56 -14.98 7.37 3.91
C LYS A 56 -13.94 7.32 5.04
N VAL A 57 -12.79 6.69 4.81
CA VAL A 57 -11.71 6.54 5.80
C VAL A 57 -10.67 7.65 5.65
N TRP A 58 -10.43 8.12 4.42
CA TRP A 58 -9.40 9.12 4.09
C TRP A 58 -9.63 10.46 4.78
N GLY A 59 -10.90 10.90 4.85
CA GLY A 59 -11.29 12.12 5.56
C GLY A 59 -10.71 13.43 4.99
N GLY A 60 -10.07 13.40 3.82
CA GLY A 60 -9.51 14.58 3.14
C GLY A 60 -8.21 15.11 3.77
N HIS A 61 -7.54 14.33 4.60
CA HIS A 61 -6.32 14.77 5.28
C HIS A 61 -5.09 14.69 4.38
N GLU A 62 -4.14 15.61 4.59
CA GLU A 62 -2.81 15.49 3.99
C GLU A 62 -2.08 14.25 4.54
N CYS A 63 -1.59 13.42 3.62
CA CYS A 63 -0.82 12.23 3.93
C CYS A 63 0.49 12.25 3.17
N THR A 64 1.57 11.91 3.87
CA THR A 64 2.92 11.80 3.32
C THR A 64 3.48 10.41 3.58
N TYR A 65 4.29 9.93 2.65
CA TYR A 65 4.96 8.64 2.79
C TYR A 65 6.47 8.78 2.73
N THR A 66 7.16 7.77 3.26
CA THR A 66 8.61 7.65 3.17
C THR A 66 9.00 6.18 3.07
N ILE A 67 9.93 5.88 2.16
CA ILE A 67 10.57 4.56 2.06
C ILE A 67 11.84 4.60 2.90
N VAL A 68 11.95 3.70 3.87
CA VAL A 68 13.15 3.55 4.69
C VAL A 68 13.89 2.31 4.22
N THR A 69 15.16 2.48 3.85
CA THR A 69 16.06 1.38 3.48
C THR A 69 17.30 1.43 4.35
N SER A 70 17.54 0.37 5.12
CA SER A 70 18.76 0.18 5.90
C SER A 70 19.65 -0.86 5.21
N ILE A 71 20.92 -0.51 5.02
CA ILE A 71 21.92 -1.36 4.38
C ILE A 71 23.02 -1.64 5.42
N VAL A 72 23.43 -2.90 5.54
CA VAL A 72 24.58 -3.31 6.38
C VAL A 72 25.88 -3.34 5.57
N GLY A 73 27.03 -3.40 6.24
CA GLY A 73 28.35 -3.13 5.66
C GLY A 73 28.79 -4.00 4.46
N ASP A 74 28.09 -5.09 4.16
CA ASP A 74 28.30 -5.92 2.96
C ASP A 74 27.36 -5.54 1.79
N GLY A 75 26.65 -4.42 1.90
CA GLY A 75 25.68 -3.98 0.89
C GLY A 75 24.33 -4.70 0.95
N LYS A 76 24.14 -5.65 1.89
CA LYS A 76 22.85 -6.32 2.05
C LYS A 76 21.83 -5.40 2.71
N ILE A 77 20.61 -5.46 2.18
CA ILE A 77 19.47 -4.77 2.76
C ILE A 77 19.08 -5.48 4.06
N ARG A 78 19.15 -4.75 5.17
CA ARG A 78 18.68 -5.21 6.47
C ARG A 78 17.20 -4.94 6.66
N GLU A 79 16.75 -3.76 6.26
CA GLU A 79 15.34 -3.35 6.34
C GLU A 79 14.97 -2.56 5.09
N ASN A 80 13.77 -2.81 4.56
CA ASN A 80 13.13 -1.98 3.54
C ASN A 80 11.63 -1.98 3.85
N TYR A 81 11.09 -0.81 4.21
CA TYR A 81 9.70 -0.67 4.63
C TYR A 81 9.17 0.73 4.27
N VAL A 82 7.85 0.84 4.23
CA VAL A 82 7.15 2.12 3.99
C VAL A 82 6.55 2.65 5.29
N ARG A 83 6.57 3.97 5.48
CA ARG A 83 5.80 4.65 6.53
C ARG A 83 4.87 5.67 5.91
N ILE A 84 3.64 5.70 6.39
CA ILE A 84 2.66 6.74 6.08
C ILE A 84 2.48 7.57 7.33
N ASN A 85 2.80 8.86 7.28
CA ASN A 85 2.76 9.77 8.44
C ASN A 85 3.42 9.13 9.69
N ARG A 86 2.71 9.11 10.82
CA ARG A 86 3.16 8.50 12.09
C ARG A 86 2.58 7.11 12.33
N TRP A 87 1.95 6.49 11.34
CA TRP A 87 1.40 5.14 11.46
C TRP A 87 2.50 4.07 11.58
N PRO A 88 2.16 2.86 12.05
CA PRO A 88 3.09 1.74 12.12
C PRO A 88 3.73 1.46 10.75
N ARG A 89 4.99 1.02 10.78
CA ARG A 89 5.73 0.66 9.55
C ARG A 89 5.01 -0.44 8.78
N LEU A 90 5.05 -0.36 7.46
CA LEU A 90 4.54 -1.37 6.54
C LEU A 90 5.69 -2.24 6.04
N ALA A 91 5.66 -3.52 6.39
CA ALA A 91 6.56 -4.51 5.79
C ALA A 91 6.20 -4.67 4.32
N VAL A 92 7.21 -4.87 3.46
CA VAL A 92 7.02 -4.96 2.02
C VAL A 92 7.36 -6.36 1.52
N SER A 93 6.48 -6.91 0.70
CA SER A 93 6.60 -8.24 0.10
C SER A 93 6.10 -8.26 -1.34
N ARG A 94 6.43 -9.33 -2.07
CA ARG A 94 5.74 -9.69 -3.31
C ARG A 94 4.75 -10.79 -3.00
N ARG A 95 3.59 -10.70 -3.61
CA ARG A 95 2.58 -11.76 -3.66
C ARG A 95 2.97 -12.81 -4.72
N ASP A 96 2.32 -13.97 -4.65
CA ASP A 96 2.54 -15.07 -5.60
C ASP A 96 2.17 -14.70 -7.05
N ASP A 97 1.28 -13.72 -7.21
CA ASP A 97 0.88 -13.15 -8.49
C ASP A 97 1.84 -12.08 -9.02
N TRP A 98 3.01 -11.92 -8.38
CA TRP A 98 4.00 -10.86 -8.63
C TRP A 98 3.53 -9.44 -8.30
N GLY A 99 2.32 -9.26 -7.75
CA GLY A 99 1.89 -8.00 -7.17
C GLY A 99 2.73 -7.61 -5.95
N TRP A 100 2.68 -6.35 -5.58
CA TRP A 100 3.26 -5.86 -4.34
C TRP A 100 2.25 -5.94 -3.20
N GLU A 101 2.74 -6.21 -2.00
CA GLU A 101 1.99 -5.99 -0.76
C GLU A 101 2.82 -5.15 0.21
N MET A 102 2.15 -4.22 0.89
CA MET A 102 2.69 -3.51 2.03
C MET A 102 1.73 -3.64 3.21
N SER A 103 2.14 -4.30 4.28
CA SER A 103 1.22 -4.62 5.37
C SER A 103 1.82 -4.45 6.77
N ASN A 104 0.94 -4.22 7.73
CA ASN A 104 1.23 -4.32 9.15
C ASN A 104 0.04 -4.98 9.87
N VAL A 105 0.09 -5.04 11.19
CA VAL A 105 -0.95 -5.70 12.00
C VAL A 105 -2.31 -4.98 11.98
N ILE A 106 -2.42 -3.78 11.42
CA ILE A 106 -3.65 -2.98 11.42
C ILE A 106 -4.22 -2.87 10.01
N PHE A 107 -3.38 -2.62 9.00
CA PHE A 107 -3.83 -2.37 7.63
C PHE A 107 -2.82 -2.88 6.61
N ALA A 108 -3.31 -3.06 5.38
CA ALA A 108 -2.52 -3.51 4.25
C ALA A 108 -2.86 -2.72 2.98
N TYR A 109 -1.87 -2.66 2.10
CA TYR A 109 -1.95 -2.17 0.75
C TYR A 109 -1.54 -3.30 -0.19
N SER A 110 -2.28 -3.48 -1.28
CA SER A 110 -1.97 -4.43 -2.34
C SER A 110 -1.92 -3.67 -3.67
N SER A 111 -0.91 -3.91 -4.51
CA SER A 111 -0.93 -3.29 -5.84
C SER A 111 -2.09 -3.85 -6.66
N VAL A 112 -2.82 -2.95 -7.32
CA VAL A 112 -3.85 -3.31 -8.28
C VAL A 112 -3.16 -3.89 -9.51
N PRO A 113 -3.60 -5.05 -10.04
CA PRO A 113 -3.01 -5.63 -11.23
C PRO A 113 -3.06 -4.68 -12.42
N ASP A 114 -1.92 -4.47 -13.05
CA ASP A 114 -1.75 -3.56 -14.18
C ASP A 114 -0.77 -4.12 -15.22
N ALA A 115 -0.80 -5.45 -15.40
CA ALA A 115 0.03 -6.22 -16.32
C ALA A 115 -0.01 -5.77 -17.80
N HIS A 116 -0.91 -4.85 -18.16
CA HIS A 116 -0.95 -4.18 -19.45
C HIS A 116 0.13 -3.10 -19.63
N LYS A 117 0.79 -2.65 -18.55
CA LYS A 117 1.92 -1.71 -18.58
C LYS A 117 3.24 -2.47 -18.74
N ASP A 118 4.23 -1.85 -19.37
CA ASP A 118 5.57 -2.43 -19.57
C ASP A 118 6.28 -2.78 -18.23
N SER A 119 5.99 -2.03 -17.16
CA SER A 119 6.45 -2.28 -15.79
C SER A 119 5.35 -2.82 -14.85
N GLY A 120 4.25 -3.32 -15.42
CA GLY A 120 3.07 -3.75 -14.68
C GLY A 120 3.30 -4.96 -13.78
N THR A 121 2.37 -5.17 -12.84
CA THR A 121 2.39 -6.27 -11.87
C THR A 121 1.04 -6.99 -11.83
N GLY A 122 1.02 -8.18 -11.24
CA GLY A 122 -0.18 -9.01 -11.19
C GLY A 122 -0.42 -9.83 -12.46
N PRO A 123 -1.48 -10.66 -12.48
CA PRO A 123 -1.83 -11.45 -13.65
C PRO A 123 -2.50 -10.58 -14.73
N MET A 124 -2.32 -10.94 -16.01
CA MET A 124 -3.27 -10.54 -17.04
C MET A 124 -4.52 -11.41 -16.89
N PHE A 125 -5.69 -10.79 -16.71
CA PHE A 125 -6.97 -11.49 -16.68
C PHE A 125 -7.35 -12.04 -18.06
#